data_AF-A0A9C8AE17-F1
#
_entry.id   AF-A0A9C8AE17-F1
#
_cell.length_a   1.000
_cell.length_b   1.000
_cell.length_c   1.000
_cell.angle_alpha   90.00
_cell.angle_beta   90.00
_cell.angle_gamma   90.00
#
_symmetry.space_group_name_H-M   'P 1'
#
loop_
_entity.id
_entity.type
_entity.pdbx_description
1 polymer ?
#
loop_
_entity_poly.entity_id
_entity_poly.type
_entity_poly.pdbx_seq_one_letter_code
_entity_poly.pdbx_strand_id
1 'polypeptide(L)'
;MALPIIKTAIPKRRYQFGEFSIVILGEIESDDGIPYHFLLGIIPEGASTPELFISAEKCPGNQQEEGAYQMRIIAEKATQTVNKSNNWEQLDAFVEDALALVSKLLKLTDEKPMLLL
;
A
#
# COMPACT_ATOMS: atom_id res chain seq x y z
N MET A 1 14.38 9.52 -5.21
CA MET A 1 13.47 8.76 -4.32
C MET A 1 13.56 7.31 -4.72
N ALA A 2 13.46 6.39 -3.77
CA ALA A 2 13.67 4.95 -3.97
C ALA A 2 12.43 4.18 -3.53
N LEU A 3 12.28 2.95 -4.03
CA LEU A 3 11.25 2.02 -3.57
C LEU A 3 11.47 1.67 -2.09
N PRO A 4 10.42 1.27 -1.35
CA PRO A 4 10.51 0.92 0.07
C PRO A 4 11.55 -0.20 0.32
N ILE A 5 12.37 -0.06 1.35
CA ILE A 5 13.39 -1.04 1.72
C ILE A 5 12.87 -1.84 2.92
N ILE A 6 12.19 -2.94 2.61
CA ILE A 6 11.55 -3.78 3.61
C ILE A 6 12.53 -4.84 4.12
N LYS A 7 12.83 -4.80 5.41
CA LYS A 7 13.70 -5.77 6.07
C LYS A 7 12.91 -7.01 6.49
N THR A 8 11.77 -6.81 7.15
CA THR A 8 10.82 -7.89 7.46
C THR A 8 9.39 -7.40 7.30
N ALA A 9 8.48 -8.31 6.95
CA ALA A 9 7.06 -8.03 6.90
C ALA A 9 6.24 -9.32 6.94
N ILE A 10 5.04 -9.25 7.49
CA ILE A 10 4.08 -10.34 7.49
C ILE A 10 3.04 -10.10 6.40
N PRO A 11 2.90 -11.01 5.40
CA PRO A 11 1.82 -10.92 4.44
C PRO A 11 0.49 -11.14 5.16
N LYS A 12 -0.39 -10.16 5.10
CA LYS A 12 -1.72 -10.18 5.71
C LYS A 12 -2.80 -10.65 4.76
N ARG A 13 -2.75 -10.23 3.49
CA ARG A 13 -3.70 -10.61 2.44
C ARG A 13 -3.03 -10.61 1.08
N ARG A 14 -3.53 -11.44 0.18
CA ARG A 14 -3.13 -11.46 -1.23
C ARG A 14 -4.36 -11.37 -2.11
N TYR A 15 -4.28 -10.59 -3.17
CA TYR A 15 -5.34 -10.46 -4.16
C TYR A 15 -4.77 -10.68 -5.55
N GLN A 16 -5.57 -11.27 -6.44
CA GLN A 16 -5.37 -11.18 -7.87
C GLN A 16 -6.30 -10.11 -8.41
N PHE A 17 -5.76 -9.15 -9.15
CA PHE A 17 -6.54 -8.10 -9.78
C PHE A 17 -6.14 -8.05 -11.26
N GLY A 18 -6.86 -8.82 -12.08
CA GLY A 18 -6.52 -9.03 -13.48
C GLY A 18 -5.14 -9.67 -13.64
N GLU A 19 -4.29 -8.99 -14.40
CA GLU A 19 -2.88 -9.36 -14.63
C GLU A 19 -1.95 -8.84 -13.52
N PHE A 20 -2.48 -8.36 -12.40
CA PHE A 20 -1.68 -7.86 -11.29
C PHE A 20 -1.90 -8.70 -10.04
N SER A 21 -0.81 -9.16 -9.43
CA SER A 21 -0.84 -9.73 -8.10
C SER A 21 -0.59 -8.65 -7.06
N ILE A 22 -1.48 -8.55 -6.08
CA ILE A 22 -1.43 -7.56 -5.01
C ILE A 22 -1.14 -8.29 -3.70
N VAL A 23 -0.15 -7.80 -2.96
CA VAL A 23 0.19 -8.31 -1.63
C VAL A 23 0.10 -7.19 -0.61
N ILE A 24 -0.62 -7.44 0.48
CA ILE A 24 -0.71 -6.52 1.60
C ILE A 24 0.13 -7.07 2.73
N LEU A 25 1.06 -6.25 3.16
CA LEU A 25 2.02 -6.48 4.22
C LEU A 25 1.61 -5.68 5.45
N GLY A 26 1.81 -6.27 6.62
CA GLY A 26 1.70 -5.61 7.92
C GLY A 26 2.83 -6.11 8.83
N GLU A 27 2.93 -5.53 10.03
CA GLU A 27 4.07 -5.79 10.95
C GLU A 27 5.41 -5.61 10.22
N ILE A 28 5.59 -4.41 9.66
CA ILE A 28 6.67 -4.10 8.73
C ILE A 28 7.83 -3.48 9.50
N GLU A 29 9.02 -4.06 9.33
CA GLU A 29 10.29 -3.43 9.68
C GLU A 29 10.96 -2.94 8.39
N SER A 30 11.11 -1.63 8.27
CA SER A 30 11.78 -0.96 7.15
C SER A 30 13.18 -0.51 7.53
N ASP A 31 14.09 -0.49 6.56
CA ASP A 31 15.45 0.03 6.72
C ASP A 31 15.56 1.49 6.26
N ASP A 32 14.57 1.98 5.51
CA ASP A 32 14.47 3.37 5.02
C ASP A 32 14.02 4.38 6.09
N GLY A 33 13.73 3.92 7.31
CA GLY A 33 13.36 4.78 8.45
C GLY A 33 11.89 5.25 8.43
N ILE A 34 11.06 4.75 7.53
CA ILE A 34 9.63 5.11 7.44
C ILE A 34 8.78 4.11 8.24
N PRO A 35 7.97 4.55 9.22
CA PRO A 35 7.13 3.67 10.03
C PRO A 35 5.87 3.22 9.27
N TYR A 36 6.03 2.27 8.36
CA TYR A 36 4.93 1.65 7.63
C TYR A 36 4.07 0.80 8.56
N HIS A 37 2.79 1.16 8.66
CA HIS A 37 1.80 0.37 9.38
C HIS A 37 1.26 -0.76 8.49
N PHE A 38 0.87 -0.40 7.26
CA PHE A 38 0.56 -1.34 6.19
C PHE A 38 1.24 -0.93 4.89
N LEU A 39 1.54 -1.91 4.05
CA LEU A 39 2.11 -1.69 2.73
C LEU A 39 1.46 -2.65 1.73
N LEU A 40 0.88 -2.11 0.69
CA LEU A 40 0.35 -2.85 -0.44
C LEU A 40 1.38 -2.77 -1.57
N GLY A 41 1.89 -3.92 -2.00
CA GLY A 41 2.75 -4.04 -3.18
C GLY A 41 1.96 -4.58 -4.36
N ILE A 42 2.17 -4.01 -5.54
CA ILE A 42 1.53 -4.42 -6.79
C ILE A 42 2.60 -4.98 -7.72
N ILE A 43 2.42 -6.24 -8.09
CA ILE A 43 3.34 -7.02 -8.91
C ILE A 43 2.62 -7.32 -10.23
N PRO A 44 3.04 -6.71 -11.35
CA PRO A 44 2.52 -7.08 -12.65
C PRO A 44 2.84 -8.54 -13.00
N GLU A 45 2.01 -9.16 -13.83
CA GLU A 45 2.26 -10.50 -14.34
C GLU A 45 3.61 -10.56 -15.07
N GLY A 46 4.40 -11.59 -14.76
CA GLY A 46 5.76 -11.76 -15.28
C GLY A 46 6.84 -10.97 -14.53
N ALA A 47 6.48 -10.05 -13.64
CA ALA A 47 7.44 -9.38 -12.77
C ALA A 47 7.75 -10.23 -11.52
N SER A 48 9.00 -10.14 -11.03
CA SER A 48 9.42 -10.78 -9.76
C SER A 48 9.36 -9.85 -8.56
N THR A 49 9.19 -8.54 -8.80
CA THR A 49 9.23 -7.49 -7.78
C THR A 49 8.06 -6.52 -7.97
N PRO A 50 7.57 -5.88 -6.90
CA PRO A 50 6.52 -4.88 -7.02
C PRO A 50 7.06 -3.60 -7.64
N GLU A 51 6.30 -3.01 -8.57
CA GLU A 51 6.66 -1.75 -9.24
C GLU A 51 5.97 -0.53 -8.62
N LEU A 52 4.82 -0.77 -7.97
CA LEU A 52 4.00 0.25 -7.35
C LEU A 52 3.63 -0.20 -5.94
N PHE A 53 3.73 0.72 -4.99
CA PHE A 53 3.41 0.50 -3.61
C PHE A 53 2.38 1.53 -3.13
N ILE A 54 1.48 1.12 -2.26
CA ILE A 54 0.61 2.01 -1.50
C ILE A 54 0.90 1.75 -0.03
N SER A 55 1.32 2.78 0.68
CA SER A 55 1.67 2.70 2.10
C SER A 55 0.61 3.39 2.95
N ALA A 56 0.34 2.84 4.13
CA ALA A 56 -0.20 3.58 5.25
C ALA A 56 0.93 3.76 6.27
N GLU A 57 1.43 4.98 6.39
CA GLU A 57 2.50 5.32 7.33
C GLU A 57 1.94 6.20 8.45
N LYS A 58 2.45 6.04 9.67
CA LYS A 58 2.05 6.90 10.78
C LYS A 58 2.52 8.33 10.53
N CYS A 59 1.63 9.30 10.70
CA CYS A 59 2.00 10.69 10.64
C CYS A 59 2.98 11.02 11.78
N PRO A 60 4.05 11.79 11.52
CA PRO A 60 4.91 12.29 12.58
C PRO A 60 4.09 13.16 13.55
N GLY A 61 4.43 13.10 14.85
CA GLY A 61 3.58 13.60 15.95
C GLY A 61 3.06 15.04 15.85
N ASN A 62 3.68 15.89 15.03
CA ASN A 62 3.24 17.26 14.77
C ASN A 62 2.06 17.38 13.78
N GLN A 63 1.57 16.28 13.20
CA GLN A 63 0.49 16.27 12.19
C GLN A 63 -0.69 15.36 12.57
N GLN A 64 -0.76 14.91 13.83
CA GLN A 64 -1.83 14.00 14.30
C GLN A 64 -3.22 14.66 14.36
N GLU A 65 -3.31 15.99 14.32
CA GLU A 65 -4.59 16.72 14.31
C GLU A 65 -5.41 16.48 13.01
N GLU A 66 -4.75 16.16 11.90
CA GLU A 66 -5.40 15.87 10.61
C GLU A 66 -5.64 14.37 10.37
N GLY A 67 -5.01 13.51 11.17
CA GLY A 67 -5.06 12.05 11.03
C GLY A 67 -3.76 11.39 11.47
N ALA A 68 -3.87 10.28 12.21
CA ALA A 68 -2.74 9.52 12.72
C ALA A 68 -1.99 8.75 11.63
N TYR A 69 -2.63 8.49 10.49
CA TYR A 69 -2.03 7.77 9.37
C TYR A 69 -2.20 8.55 8.06
N GLN A 70 -1.20 8.46 7.18
CA GLN A 70 -1.25 9.01 5.83
C GLN A 70 -1.05 7.91 4.78
N MET A 71 -1.83 7.99 3.70
CA MET A 71 -1.75 7.05 2.59
C MET A 71 -0.92 7.66 1.47
N ARG A 72 0.09 6.93 1.01
CA ARG A 72 0.99 7.41 -0.04
C ARG A 72 1.19 6.34 -1.10
N ILE A 73 1.12 6.77 -2.35
CA ILE A 73 1.49 5.99 -3.52
C ILE A 73 2.98 6.18 -3.73
N ILE A 74 3.75 5.10 -3.79
CA ILE A 74 5.19 5.09 -4.01
C ILE A 74 5.45 4.27 -5.27
N ALA A 75 5.90 4.94 -6.33
CA ALA A 75 6.42 4.34 -7.54
C ALA A 75 7.93 4.63 -7.65
N GLU A 76 8.63 3.91 -8.53
CA GLU A 76 10.07 4.10 -8.75
C GLU A 76 10.45 5.57 -9.00
N LYS A 77 9.61 6.31 -9.73
CA LYS A 77 9.89 7.69 -10.17
C LYS A 77 9.20 8.77 -9.35
N ALA A 78 8.18 8.43 -8.56
CA ALA A 78 7.37 9.42 -7.88
C ALA A 78 6.71 8.87 -6.62
N THR A 79 6.56 9.73 -5.61
CA THR A 79 5.74 9.47 -4.44
C THR A 79 4.67 10.54 -4.33
N GLN A 80 3.42 10.12 -4.16
CA GLN A 80 2.27 11.01 -4.02
C GLN A 80 1.50 10.68 -2.75
N THR A 81 1.33 11.68 -1.89
CA THR A 81 0.40 11.57 -0.75
C THR A 81 -1.02 11.74 -1.25
N VAL A 82 -1.88 10.78 -0.92
CA VAL A 82 -3.27 10.74 -1.37
C VAL A 82 -4.15 11.47 -0.38
N ASN A 83 -4.12 11.03 0.88
CA ASN A 83 -4.96 11.59 1.93
C ASN A 83 -4.40 11.21 3.32
N LYS A 84 -5.01 11.74 4.38
CA LYS A 84 -4.75 11.40 5.79
C LYS A 84 -6.03 10.90 6.45
N SER A 85 -5.94 9.86 7.27
CA SER A 85 -7.10 9.29 7.97
C SER A 85 -6.67 8.51 9.21
N ASN A 86 -7.53 8.49 10.23
CA ASN A 86 -7.35 7.64 11.40
C ASN A 86 -7.78 6.18 11.14
N ASN A 87 -8.61 5.94 10.12
CA ASN A 87 -9.20 4.62 9.86
C ASN A 87 -8.19 3.61 9.34
N TRP A 88 -7.06 4.05 8.78
CA TRP A 88 -6.03 3.16 8.23
C TRP A 88 -5.16 2.49 9.30
N GLU A 89 -5.49 2.68 10.58
CA GLU A 89 -5.06 1.75 11.62
C GLU A 89 -5.60 0.33 11.39
N GLN A 90 -6.81 0.24 10.82
CA GLN A 90 -7.49 -1.03 10.56
C GLN A 90 -7.14 -1.54 9.17
N LEU A 91 -6.77 -2.83 9.10
CA LEU A 91 -6.41 -3.49 7.85
C LEU A 91 -7.53 -3.41 6.81
N ASP A 92 -8.77 -3.71 7.20
CA ASP A 92 -9.91 -3.73 6.28
C ASP A 92 -10.17 -2.37 5.64
N ALA A 93 -10.15 -1.29 6.42
CA ALA A 93 -10.33 0.07 5.91
C ALA A 93 -9.20 0.47 4.96
N PHE A 94 -7.95 0.15 5.32
CA PHE A 94 -6.80 0.40 4.44
C PHE A 94 -6.91 -0.37 3.13
N VAL A 95 -7.25 -1.66 3.19
CA VAL A 95 -7.36 -2.52 2.01
C VAL A 95 -8.45 -2.04 1.06
N GLU A 96 -9.62 -1.65 1.59
CA GLU A 96 -10.73 -1.14 0.78
C GLU A 96 -10.34 0.13 0.02
N ASP A 97 -9.80 1.14 0.71
CA ASP A 97 -9.34 2.39 0.10
C ASP A 97 -8.19 2.15 -0.89
N ALA A 98 -7.20 1.33 -0.51
CA ALA A 98 -6.03 1.06 -1.33
C ALA A 98 -6.42 0.31 -2.61
N LEU A 99 -7.26 -0.73 -2.53
CA LEU A 99 -7.75 -1.45 -3.71
C LEU A 99 -8.59 -0.55 -4.62
N ALA A 100 -9.45 0.31 -4.05
CA ALA A 100 -10.21 1.29 -4.82
C ALA A 100 -9.30 2.33 -5.51
N LEU A 101 -8.14 2.63 -4.91
CA LEU A 101 -7.14 3.50 -5.52
C LEU A 101 -6.37 2.77 -6.63
N VAL A 102 -5.99 1.51 -6.42
CA VAL A 102 -5.36 0.66 -7.44
C VAL A 102 -6.25 0.53 -8.67
N SER A 103 -7.54 0.28 -8.50
CA SER A 103 -8.46 0.14 -9.63
C SER A 103 -8.52 1.40 -10.49
N LYS A 104 -8.50 2.58 -9.86
CA LYS A 104 -8.45 3.88 -10.55
C LYS A 104 -7.11 4.13 -11.22
N LEU A 105 -5.99 3.81 -10.56
CA LEU A 105 -4.64 3.99 -11.11
C LEU A 105 -4.40 3.11 -12.33
N LEU A 106 -4.76 1.83 -12.24
CA LEU A 106 -4.56 0.83 -13.29
C LEU A 106 -5.70 0.81 -14.33
N LYS A 107 -6.73 1.66 -14.15
CA LYS A 107 -7.93 1.72 -15.00
C LYS A 107 -8.68 0.40 -15.10
N LEU A 108 -8.59 -0.43 -14.07
CA LEU A 108 -9.22 -1.76 -13.97
C LEU A 108 -10.67 -1.63 -13.49
N THR A 109 -11.44 -0.73 -14.11
CA THR A 109 -12.80 -0.37 -13.66
C THR A 109 -13.81 -1.51 -13.80
N ASP A 110 -13.53 -2.50 -14.67
CA ASP A 110 -14.40 -3.66 -14.90
C ASP A 110 -13.95 -4.90 -14.11
N GLU A 111 -12.70 -4.92 -13.65
CA GLU A 111 -12.14 -6.08 -12.96
C GLU A 111 -12.37 -5.97 -11.45
N LYS A 112 -12.50 -7.12 -10.78
CA LYS A 112 -12.69 -7.18 -9.33
C LYS A 112 -11.50 -7.86 -8.69
N PRO A 113 -10.92 -7.29 -7.62
CA PRO A 113 -9.86 -7.94 -6.88
C PRO A 113 -10.39 -9.24 -6.24
N MET A 114 -9.80 -10.36 -6.63
CA MET A 114 -10.09 -11.68 -6.09
C MET A 114 -9.15 -11.97 -4.92
N LEU A 115 -9.69 -12.12 -3.71
CA LEU A 115 -8.89 -12.51 -2.55
C LEU A 115 -8.37 -13.93 -2.75
N LEU A 116 -7.04 -14.08 -2.70
CA LEU A 116 -6.36 -15.34 -2.90
C LEU A 116 -6.05 -16.08 -1.59
N LEU A 117 -5.84 -15.36 -0.47
CA LEU A 117 -5.75 -15.81 0.93
C LEU A 117 -5.37 -14.61 1.83
#